data_AF-A0AAD1M9G8-F1
#
_entry.id   AF-A0AAD1M9G8-F1
#
_cell.length_a   1.000
_cell.length_b   1.000
_cell.length_c   1.000
_cell.angle_alpha   90.00
_cell.angle_beta   90.00
_cell.angle_gamma   90.00
#
_symmetry.space_group_name_H-M   'P 1'
#
loop_
_entity.id
_entity.type
_entity.pdbx_description
1 polymer ?
#
loop_
_entity_poly.entity_id
_entity_poly.type
_entity_poly.pdbx_seq_one_letter_code
_entity_poly.pdbx_strand_id
1 'polypeptide(L)'
;MKLHATCTTDQAAPQFDHEWQRRAFGLALALSEFRHYQWSEFQQTLIETIGEWENTPESERGDWEYYDHWVATLEKLVDRHELLTAPVLTDANDHALPVAHDHDH
;
A
#
# COMPACT_ATOMS: atom_id res chain seq x y z
N MET A 1 33.10 28.02 -12.52
CA MET A 1 31.68 27.95 -12.11
C MET A 1 31.59 26.97 -10.95
N LYS A 2 31.45 27.44 -9.70
CA LYS A 2 31.32 26.56 -8.53
C LYS A 2 29.82 26.38 -8.26
N LEU A 3 29.30 25.19 -8.54
CA LEU A 3 27.94 24.82 -8.18
C LEU A 3 27.88 24.66 -6.65
N HIS A 4 26.85 25.24 -6.01
CA HIS A 4 26.65 25.21 -4.57
C HIS A 4 26.32 23.77 -4.12
N ALA A 5 26.89 23.29 -3.01
CA ALA A 5 26.78 21.89 -2.58
C ALA A 5 25.34 21.43 -2.24
N THR A 6 24.39 22.36 -2.11
CA THR A 6 22.96 22.06 -1.98
C THR A 6 22.24 21.82 -3.30
N CYS A 7 22.91 21.95 -4.45
CA CYS A 7 22.35 21.68 -5.78
C CYS A 7 22.55 20.21 -6.23
N THR A 8 23.29 19.41 -5.45
CA THR A 8 23.40 17.96 -5.65
C THR A 8 22.80 17.28 -4.45
N THR A 9 21.50 17.38 -4.31
CA THR A 9 20.80 16.26 -3.70
C THR A 9 19.57 16.05 -4.53
N ASP A 10 19.43 14.81 -4.95
CA ASP A 10 18.21 14.14 -5.34
C ASP A 10 17.16 14.28 -4.22
N GLN A 11 16.77 15.53 -3.88
CA GLN A 11 15.85 15.85 -2.77
C GLN A 11 14.41 15.42 -3.07
N ALA A 12 14.17 14.85 -4.26
CA ALA A 12 12.88 14.34 -4.69
C ALA A 12 12.75 12.83 -4.55
N ALA A 13 13.84 12.10 -4.24
CA ALA A 13 13.71 10.66 -4.01
C ALA A 13 13.08 10.40 -2.64
N PRO A 14 12.05 9.54 -2.56
CA PRO A 14 11.51 9.10 -1.29
C PRO A 14 12.64 8.47 -0.46
N GLN A 15 12.84 8.98 0.75
CA GLN A 15 13.74 8.37 1.71
C GLN A 15 13.04 7.16 2.34
N PHE A 16 13.79 6.08 2.53
CA PHE A 16 13.30 4.84 3.10
C PHE A 16 14.23 4.43 4.24
N ASP A 17 13.74 4.48 5.46
CA ASP A 17 14.40 4.00 6.67
C ASP A 17 14.44 2.47 6.72
N HIS A 18 13.43 1.81 6.16
CA HIS A 18 13.33 0.35 6.18
C HIS A 18 13.09 -0.24 4.78
N GLU A 19 13.53 -1.49 4.57
CA GLU A 19 13.35 -2.17 3.28
C GLU A 19 11.87 -2.35 2.90
N TRP A 20 11.00 -2.56 3.88
CA TRP A 20 9.57 -2.73 3.64
C TRP A 20 8.92 -1.47 3.08
N GLN A 21 9.42 -0.28 3.43
CA GLN A 21 8.90 1.00 2.91
C GLN A 21 9.15 1.13 1.41
N ARG A 22 10.32 0.69 0.94
CA ARG A 22 10.63 0.58 -0.51
C ARG A 22 9.67 -0.37 -1.22
N ARG A 23 9.37 -1.51 -0.59
CA ARG A 23 8.46 -2.52 -1.15
C ARG A 23 7.03 -1.99 -1.23
N ALA A 24 6.53 -1.31 -0.18
CA ALA A 24 5.22 -0.68 -0.18
C ALA A 24 5.08 0.37 -1.28
N PHE A 25 6.07 1.27 -1.41
CA PHE A 25 6.10 2.25 -2.49
C PHE A 25 6.11 1.60 -3.88
N GLY A 26 6.98 0.60 -4.08
CA GLY A 26 7.07 -0.14 -5.34
C GLY A 26 5.78 -0.86 -5.69
N LEU A 27 5.11 -1.46 -4.71
CA LEU A 27 3.81 -2.12 -4.90
C LEU A 27 2.72 -1.11 -5.27
N ALA A 28 2.67 0.03 -4.58
CA ALA A 28 1.73 1.10 -4.89
C ALA A 28 1.88 1.62 -6.32
N LEU A 29 3.13 1.78 -6.76
CA LEU A 29 3.43 2.24 -8.11
C LEU A 29 3.08 1.16 -9.14
N ALA A 30 3.51 -0.08 -8.90
CA ALA A 30 3.25 -1.21 -9.81
C ALA A 30 1.75 -1.40 -10.05
N LEU A 31 0.92 -1.43 -9.01
CA LEU A 31 -0.53 -1.59 -9.15
C LEU A 31 -1.16 -0.45 -9.99
N SER A 32 -0.68 0.78 -9.82
CA SER A 32 -1.10 1.91 -10.65
C SER A 32 -0.63 1.77 -12.10
N GLU A 33 0.60 1.33 -12.33
CA GLU A 33 1.16 1.12 -13.67
C GLU A 33 0.44 -0.01 -14.42
N PHE A 34 0.06 -1.07 -13.71
CA PHE A 34 -0.77 -2.17 -14.22
C PHE A 34 -2.25 -1.78 -14.39
N ARG A 35 -2.61 -0.50 -14.17
CA ARG A 35 -3.95 0.07 -14.40
C ARG A 35 -5.04 -0.51 -13.50
N HIS A 36 -4.66 -1.09 -12.37
CA HIS A 36 -5.63 -1.55 -11.36
C HIS A 36 -6.34 -0.38 -10.69
N TYR A 37 -5.63 0.73 -10.45
CA TYR A 37 -6.22 2.00 -10.02
C TYR A 37 -5.44 3.17 -10.60
N GLN A 38 -5.98 4.39 -10.50
CA GLN A 38 -5.23 5.59 -10.90
C GLN A 38 -4.35 6.10 -9.77
N TRP A 39 -3.15 6.60 -10.10
CA TRP A 39 -2.26 7.20 -9.10
C TRP A 39 -2.94 8.34 -8.30
N SER A 40 -3.78 9.14 -8.95
CA SER A 40 -4.56 10.21 -8.31
C SER A 40 -5.57 9.68 -7.28
N GLU A 41 -6.07 8.47 -7.47
CA GLU A 41 -6.97 7.80 -6.52
C GLU A 41 -6.20 7.39 -5.27
N PHE A 42 -5.00 6.82 -5.45
CA PHE A 42 -4.11 6.52 -4.33
C PHE A 42 -3.76 7.76 -3.51
N GLN A 43 -3.40 8.87 -4.18
CA GLN A 43 -3.10 10.12 -3.49
C GLN A 43 -4.29 10.64 -2.68
N GLN A 44 -5.51 10.55 -3.22
CA GLN A 44 -6.72 10.97 -2.50
C GLN A 44 -7.00 10.09 -1.28
N THR A 45 -6.96 8.75 -1.45
CA THR A 45 -7.19 7.83 -0.33
C THR A 45 -6.12 7.94 0.75
N LEU A 46 -4.88 8.30 0.39
CA LEU A 46 -3.82 8.59 1.36
C LEU A 46 -4.13 9.85 2.17
N ILE A 47 -4.57 10.93 1.52
CA ILE A 47 -4.98 12.16 2.20
C ILE A 47 -6.14 11.89 3.16
N GLU A 48 -7.13 11.11 2.71
CA GLU A 48 -8.26 10.70 3.56
C GLU A 48 -7.80 9.86 4.76
N THR A 49 -6.93 8.89 4.54
CA THR A 49 -6.41 8.00 5.61
C THR A 49 -5.59 8.77 6.64
N ILE A 50 -4.74 9.69 6.18
CA ILE A 50 -4.02 10.60 7.07
C ILE A 50 -4.99 11.51 7.81
N GLY A 51 -5.99 12.08 7.12
CA GLY A 51 -7.01 12.92 7.74
C GLY A 51 -7.84 12.18 8.80
N GLU A 52 -8.21 10.93 8.55
CA GLU A 52 -8.87 10.06 9.54
C GLU A 52 -7.97 9.86 10.76
N TRP A 53 -6.70 9.52 10.53
CA TRP A 53 -5.73 9.39 11.61
C TRP A 53 -5.60 10.71 12.38
N GLU A 54 -5.47 11.86 11.71
CA GLU A 54 -5.46 13.23 12.27
C GLU A 54 -6.70 13.58 13.09
N ASN A 55 -7.84 12.91 12.88
CA ASN A 55 -9.05 13.10 13.70
C ASN A 55 -9.17 12.10 14.86
N THR A 56 -8.37 11.03 14.91
CA THR A 56 -8.37 10.04 16.00
C THR A 56 -7.88 10.65 17.32
N PRO A 57 -8.53 10.38 18.47
CA PRO A 57 -8.06 10.92 19.76
C PRO A 57 -6.62 10.50 20.08
N GLU A 58 -5.83 11.39 20.71
CA GLU A 58 -4.41 11.16 21.04
C GLU A 58 -4.18 9.88 21.87
N SER A 59 -5.17 9.48 22.66
CA SER A 59 -5.13 8.25 23.46
C SER A 59 -5.18 6.95 22.63
N GLU A 60 -5.63 7.03 21.38
CA GLU A 60 -5.72 5.90 20.42
C GLU A 60 -4.77 6.09 19.23
N ARG A 61 -4.11 7.25 19.16
CA ARG A 61 -3.17 7.61 18.11
C ARG A 61 -1.78 7.10 18.49
N GLY A 62 -1.24 6.19 17.69
CA GLY A 62 0.17 5.77 17.79
C GLY A 62 1.14 6.86 17.33
N ASP A 63 2.42 6.52 17.22
CA ASP A 63 3.42 7.40 16.62
C ASP A 63 3.10 7.71 15.15
N TRP A 64 3.48 8.91 14.69
CA TRP A 64 3.31 9.29 13.28
C TRP A 64 4.31 8.55 12.41
N GLU A 65 3.83 7.60 11.60
CA GLU A 65 4.64 6.82 10.68
C GLU A 65 4.09 6.96 9.25
N TYR A 66 4.74 7.81 8.44
CA TYR A 66 4.26 8.16 7.09
C TYR A 66 4.01 6.93 6.19
N TYR A 67 4.92 5.95 6.21
CA TYR A 67 4.78 4.75 5.39
C TYR A 67 3.75 3.75 5.95
N ASP A 68 3.36 3.87 7.21
CA ASP A 68 2.27 3.06 7.78
C ASP A 68 0.93 3.48 7.14
N HIS A 69 0.71 4.79 7.00
CA HIS A 69 -0.43 5.32 6.26
C HIS A 69 -0.43 4.91 4.78
N TRP A 70 0.74 4.76 4.15
CA TRP A 70 0.84 4.20 2.80
C TRP A 70 0.35 2.76 2.73
N VAL A 71 0.76 1.92 3.68
CA VAL A 71 0.32 0.52 3.73
C VAL A 71 -1.18 0.45 3.98
N ALA A 72 -1.72 1.20 4.95
CA ALA A 72 -3.15 1.26 5.21
C ALA A 72 -3.96 1.74 3.99
N THR A 73 -3.42 2.70 3.23
CA THR A 73 -4.02 3.16 1.97
C THR A 73 -4.03 2.05 0.91
N LEU A 74 -2.93 1.29 0.80
CA LEU A 74 -2.85 0.16 -0.12
C LEU A 74 -3.87 -0.92 0.22
N GLU A 75 -4.02 -1.26 1.49
CA GLU A 75 -5.02 -2.24 1.94
C GLU A 75 -6.43 -1.80 1.52
N LYS A 76 -6.79 -0.53 1.75
CA LYS A 76 -8.09 0.02 1.32
C LYS A 76 -8.31 -0.04 -0.18
N LEU A 77 -7.29 0.28 -0.99
CA LEU A 77 -7.41 0.22 -2.45
C LEU A 77 -7.50 -1.20 -2.96
N VAL A 78 -6.70 -2.11 -2.41
CA VAL A 78 -6.66 -3.51 -2.79
C VAL A 78 -8.00 -4.18 -2.49
N ASP A 79 -8.60 -3.89 -1.34
CA ASP A 79 -9.95 -4.32 -0.97
C ASP A 79 -11.00 -3.74 -1.91
N ARG A 80 -10.98 -2.41 -2.13
CA ARG A 80 -11.95 -1.70 -2.97
C ARG A 80 -11.95 -2.13 -4.44
N HIS A 81 -10.77 -2.47 -4.98
CA HIS A 81 -10.62 -2.94 -6.35
C HIS A 81 -10.65 -4.48 -6.46
N GLU A 82 -10.94 -5.18 -5.36
CA GLU A 82 -11.01 -6.64 -5.26
C GLU A 82 -9.77 -7.33 -5.88
N LEU A 83 -8.59 -6.70 -5.70
CA LEU A 83 -7.35 -7.12 -6.34
C LEU A 83 -6.76 -8.38 -5.69
N LEU A 84 -7.23 -8.71 -4.49
CA LEU A 84 -6.96 -9.98 -3.85
C LEU A 84 -8.17 -10.89 -4.05
N THR A 85 -8.01 -11.90 -4.91
CA THR A 85 -8.79 -13.12 -4.70
C THR A 85 -8.30 -13.73 -3.41
N ALA A 86 -9.23 -14.10 -2.50
CA ALA A 86 -8.88 -14.82 -1.28
C ALA A 86 -7.85 -15.91 -1.60
N PRO A 87 -6.77 -16.06 -0.81
CA PRO A 87 -5.75 -17.04 -1.11
C PRO A 87 -6.44 -18.39 -1.32
N VAL A 88 -6.09 -19.07 -2.42
CA VAL A 88 -6.54 -20.45 -2.60
C VAL A 88 -6.12 -21.16 -1.31
N LEU A 89 -7.09 -21.71 -0.57
CA LEU A 89 -6.76 -22.45 0.63
C LEU A 89 -5.88 -23.60 0.14
N THR A 90 -4.60 -23.54 0.48
CA THR A 90 -3.67 -24.61 0.20
C THR A 90 -3.51 -25.47 1.44
N ASP A 91 -3.36 -26.78 1.27
CA ASP A 91 -2.98 -27.64 2.39
C ASP A 91 -1.53 -27.36 2.81
N ALA A 92 -1.05 -28.03 3.88
CA ALA A 92 0.33 -27.91 4.35
C ALA A 92 1.40 -28.23 3.27
N ASN A 93 1.01 -28.88 2.17
CA ASN A 93 1.84 -29.22 1.03
C ASN A 93 1.61 -28.32 -0.20
N ASP A 94 1.03 -27.12 -0.03
CA ASP A 94 0.76 -26.14 -1.10
C ASP A 94 -0.20 -26.65 -2.19
N HIS A 95 -0.97 -27.71 -1.94
CA HIS A 95 -1.97 -28.17 -2.90
C HIS A 95 -3.23 -27.33 -2.76
N ALA A 96 -3.69 -26.74 -3.87
CA ALA A 96 -4.97 -26.05 -3.90
C ALA A 96 -6.07 -27.00 -3.43
N LEU A 97 -6.73 -26.68 -2.32
CA LEU A 97 -7.86 -27.46 -1.84
C LEU A 97 -8.97 -27.36 -2.89
N PRO A 98 -9.66 -28.48 -3.22
CA PRO A 98 -10.81 -28.42 -4.10
C PRO A 98 -11.86 -27.52 -3.44
N VAL A 99 -12.14 -26.37 -4.06
CA VAL A 99 -13.33 -25.58 -3.76
C VAL A 99 -14.51 -26.53 -3.91
N ALA A 100 -15.26 -26.74 -2.82
CA ALA A 100 -16.48 -27.51 -2.84
C ALA A 100 -17.44 -26.83 -3.83
N HIS A 101 -17.45 -27.30 -5.08
CA HIS A 101 -18.56 -27.07 -5.98
C HIS A 101 -19.74 -27.84 -5.38
N ASP A 102 -20.62 -27.10 -4.72
CA ASP A 102 -21.99 -27.51 -4.48
C ASP A 102 -22.62 -27.77 -5.87
N HIS A 103 -22.47 -29.00 -6.36
CA HIS A 103 -23.34 -29.53 -7.39
C HIS A 103 -24.60 -29.98 -6.66
N ASP A 104 -25.51 -29.03 -6.43
CA ASP A 104 -26.92 -29.33 -6.25
C ASP A 104 -27.41 -29.98 -7.55
N HIS A 105 -27.79 -31.25 -7.46
CA HIS A 105 -28.50 -31.95 -8.53
C HIS A 105 -29.47 -32.99 -7.96
#